data_AF-A0A319EM89-F1
#
_entry.id   AF-A0A319EM89-F1
#
_cell.length_a   1.000
_cell.length_b   1.000
_cell.length_c   1.000
_cell.angle_alpha   90.00
_cell.angle_beta   90.00
_cell.angle_gamma   90.00
#
_symmetry.space_group_name_H-M   'P 1'
#
loop_
_entity.id
_entity.type
_entity.pdbx_description
1 polymer ?
#
loop_
_entity_poly.entity_id
_entity_poly.type
_entity_poly.pdbx_seq_one_letter_code
_entity_poly.pdbx_strand_id
1 'polypeptide(L)' 'MPATYIMKVLHMKDARPQEKIFVPDTGAKTQSMVFAPAEVDQSQAAVVGAKIGRGDLVYCGDVNGEESNALMLALCGF' A
#
# COMPACT_ATOMS: atom_id res chain seq x y z
N MET A 1 10.21 6.90 5.43
CA MET A 1 9.20 6.36 4.48
C MET A 1 9.02 7.34 3.32
N PRO A 2 8.84 6.87 2.08
CA PRO A 2 8.57 7.74 0.92
C PRO A 2 7.23 8.48 1.11
N ALA A 3 7.15 9.71 0.59
CA ALA A 3 5.95 10.54 0.69
C ALA A 3 4.83 10.08 -0.25
N THR A 4 5.19 9.62 -1.45
CA THR A 4 4.29 9.09 -2.47
C THR A 4 4.91 7.83 -3.07
N TYR A 5 4.06 6.89 -3.46
CA TYR A 5 4.49 5.58 -3.92
C TYR A 5 3.56 5.08 -5.02
N ILE A 6 4.11 4.75 -6.18
CA ILE A 6 3.36 4.20 -7.32
C ILE A 6 3.70 2.72 -7.42
N MET A 7 2.69 1.87 -7.39
CA MET A 7 2.84 0.43 -7.51
C MET A 7 1.61 -0.21 -8.12
N LYS A 8 1.79 -1.40 -8.70
CA LYS A 8 0.70 -2.35 -8.85
C LYS A 8 0.41 -3.01 -7.52
N VAL A 9 -0.83 -2.90 -7.06
CA VAL A 9 -1.20 -3.38 -5.74
C VAL A 9 -2.48 -4.18 -5.75
N LEU A 10 -2.50 -5.22 -4.92
CA LEU A 10 -3.73 -5.81 -4.40
C LEU A 10 -4.09 -5.08 -3.11
N HIS A 11 -5.14 -4.26 -3.16
CA HIS A 11 -5.59 -3.49 -2.02
C HIS A 11 -6.21 -4.37 -0.94
N MET A 12 -5.96 -4.01 0.33
CA MET A 12 -6.68 -4.56 1.46
C MET A 12 -7.92 -3.71 1.75
N LYS A 13 -9.09 -4.36 1.64
CA LYS A 13 -10.36 -3.81 2.09
C LYS A 13 -10.52 -3.91 3.61
N ASP A 14 -11.36 -3.04 4.16
CA ASP A 14 -11.85 -3.09 5.55
C ASP A 14 -10.78 -3.03 6.65
N ALA A 15 -9.57 -2.57 6.34
CA ALA A 15 -8.55 -2.28 7.35
C ALA A 15 -9.00 -1.12 8.26
N ARG A 16 -8.72 -1.22 9.57
CA ARG A 16 -9.06 -0.15 10.52
C ARG A 16 -8.25 1.11 10.17
N PRO A 17 -8.76 2.33 10.44
CA PRO A 17 -8.06 3.55 10.09
C PRO A 17 -6.61 3.62 10.60
N GLN A 18 -6.35 3.08 11.80
CA GLN A 18 -5.02 3.07 12.42
C GLN A 18 -4.07 2.01 11.83
N GLU A 19 -4.60 1.06 11.05
CA GLU A 19 -3.81 0.01 10.40
C GLU A 19 -3.37 0.41 9.00
N LYS A 20 -3.95 1.46 8.40
CA LYS A 20 -3.62 1.90 7.05
C LYS A 20 -2.32 2.70 7.05
N ILE A 21 -1.32 2.22 6.32
CA ILE A 21 -0.02 2.90 6.19
C ILE A 21 0.04 3.68 4.88
N PHE A 22 -0.29 3.02 3.77
CA PHE A 22 -0.38 3.65 2.46
C PHE A 22 -1.79 3.50 1.91
N VAL A 23 -2.42 4.64 1.62
CA VAL A 23 -3.74 4.75 1.00
C VAL A 23 -3.59 5.41 -0.37
N PRO A 24 -4.54 5.20 -1.29
CA PRO A 24 -4.53 5.89 -2.58
C PRO A 24 -4.63 7.40 -2.40
N ASP A 25 -3.82 8.16 -3.15
CA ASP A 25 -3.97 9.60 -3.25
C ASP A 25 -5.31 9.99 -3.89
N THR A 26 -5.75 11.22 -3.60
CA THR A 26 -6.96 11.76 -4.25
C THR A 26 -6.77 11.81 -5.77
N GLY A 27 -7.68 11.16 -6.50
CA GLY A 27 -7.63 11.08 -7.97
C GLY A 27 -6.66 10.03 -8.51
N ALA A 28 -6.11 9.16 -7.65
CA ALA A 28 -5.32 8.02 -8.11
C ALA A 28 -6.13 7.13 -9.05
N LYS A 29 -5.49 6.69 -10.14
CA LYS A 29 -6.08 5.82 -11.14
C LYS A 29 -5.29 4.55 -11.32
N THR A 30 -5.98 3.48 -11.71
CA THR A 30 -5.33 2.26 -12.18
C THR A 30 -4.55 2.55 -13.46
N GLN A 31 -3.42 1.86 -13.62
CA GLN A 31 -2.61 1.90 -14.82
C GLN A 31 -2.59 0.51 -15.45
N SER A 32 -2.87 0.44 -16.75
CA SER A 32 -2.79 -0.80 -17.52
C SER A 32 -2.36 -0.50 -18.95
N MET A 33 -1.65 -1.44 -19.56
CA MET A 33 -1.33 -1.41 -21.00
C MET A 33 -2.48 -1.93 -21.86
N VAL A 34 -3.52 -2.51 -21.25
CA VAL A 34 -4.64 -3.18 -21.93
C VAL A 34 -5.99 -2.55 -21.58
N PHE A 35 -6.15 -2.07 -20.36
CA PHE A 35 -7.38 -1.47 -19.86
C PHE A 35 -7.24 0.04 -19.70
N ALA A 36 -8.33 0.78 -19.92
CA ALA A 36 -8.36 2.21 -19.64
C ALA A 36 -8.17 2.50 -18.14
N PRO A 37 -7.59 3.66 -17.78
CA PRO A 37 -7.50 4.06 -16.39
C PRO A 37 -8.87 4.14 -15.71
N ALA A 38 -8.98 3.60 -14.51
CA ALA A 38 -10.17 3.66 -13.67
C ALA A 38 -9.83 4.25 -12.30
N GLU A 39 -10.81 4.86 -11.63
CA GLU A 39 -10.61 5.38 -10.27
C GLU A 39 -10.25 4.25 -9.30
N VAL A 40 -9.33 4.53 -8.39
CA VAL A 40 -8.99 3.62 -7.29
C VAL A 40 -9.95 3.86 -6.12
N ASP A 41 -10.41 2.78 -5.50
CA ASP A 41 -11.22 2.85 -4.27
C ASP A 41 -10.38 3.39 -3.10
N GLN A 42 -10.59 4.67 -2.77
CA GLN A 42 -9.88 5.38 -1.70
C GLN A 42 -10.23 4.89 -0.29
N SER A 43 -11.24 4.02 -0.14
CA SER A 43 -11.54 3.41 1.16
C SER A 43 -10.55 2.29 1.54
N GLN A 44 -9.81 1.75 0.57
CA GLN A 44 -8.90 0.63 0.76
C GLN A 44 -7.45 1.10 0.99
N ALA A 45 -6.57 0.18 1.38
CA ALA A 45 -5.17 0.48 1.63
C ALA A 45 -4.25 -0.45 0.85
N ALA A 46 -3.17 0.11 0.33
CA ALA A 46 -2.14 -0.57 -0.45
C ALA A 46 -1.16 -1.30 0.48
N VAL A 47 -0.93 -0.73 1.67
CA VAL A 47 -0.09 -1.31 2.74
C VAL A 47 -0.82 -1.12 4.07
N VAL A 48 -0.87 -2.19 4.85
CA VAL A 48 -1.44 -2.14 6.21
C VAL A 48 -0.49 -2.75 7.23
N GLY A 49 -0.55 -2.27 8.46
CA GLY A 49 0.22 -2.79 9.59
C GLY A 49 -0.66 -3.01 10.81
N ALA A 50 -0.37 -4.07 11.56
CA ALA A 50 -1.04 -4.39 12.81
C ALA A 50 -0.04 -4.85 13.87
N LYS A 51 -0.35 -4.55 15.14
CA LYS A 51 0.40 -5.08 16.28
C LYS A 51 0.02 -6.54 16.51
N ILE A 52 1.03 -7.41 16.64
CA ILE A 52 0.88 -8.79 17.07
C ILE A 52 1.81 -9.05 18.25
N GLY A 53 1.22 -9.16 19.45
CA GLY A 53 1.98 -9.28 20.69
C GLY A 53 2.89 -8.07 20.91
N ARG A 54 4.22 -8.29 20.90
CA ARG A 54 5.23 -7.23 21.02
C ARG A 54 5.80 -6.77 19.68
N GLY A 55 5.35 -7.34 18.57
CA GLY A 55 5.86 -7.04 17.23
C GLY A 55 4.82 -6.37 16.33
N ASP A 56 5.26 -6.08 15.11
CA ASP A 56 4.45 -5.54 14.03
C ASP A 56 4.37 -6.57 12.88
N LEU A 57 3.18 -6.74 12.33
CA LEU A 57 2.95 -7.47 11.08
C LEU A 57 2.51 -6.46 10.02
N VAL A 58 3.20 -6.46 8.88
CA VAL A 58 2.84 -5.60 7.75
C VAL A 58 2.49 -6.45 6.54
N TYR A 59 1.36 -6.12 5.92
CA TYR A 59 0.99 -6.60 4.60
C TYR A 59 1.32 -5.52 3.57
N CYS A 60 2.16 -5.87 2.60
CA CYS A 60 2.42 -5.06 1.42
C CYS A 60 1.74 -5.73 0.22
N GLY A 61 0.76 -5.05 -0.38
CA GLY A 61 0.02 -5.61 -1.52
C GLY A 61 0.75 -5.51 -2.85
N ASP A 62 2.00 -5.03 -2.88
CA ASP A 62 2.79 -4.88 -4.10
C ASP A 62 2.95 -6.24 -4.78
N VAL A 63 2.39 -6.38 -5.98
CA VAL A 63 2.39 -7.66 -6.71
C VAL A 63 3.60 -7.84 -7.62
N ASN A 64 4.34 -6.76 -7.89
CA ASN A 64 5.45 -6.76 -8.84
C ASN A 64 6.80 -6.42 -8.19
N GLY A 65 6.83 -6.06 -6.91
CA GLY A 65 8.04 -5.68 -6.19
C GLY A 65 8.71 -4.45 -6.79
N GLU A 66 7.91 -3.49 -7.26
CA GLU A 66 8.43 -2.35 -8.04
C GLU A 66 9.31 -1.45 -7.17
N GLU A 67 8.89 -1.12 -5.96
CA GLU A 67 9.61 -0.21 -5.05
C GLU A 67 9.57 -0.68 -3.58
N SER A 68 9.18 -1.95 -3.34
CA SER A 68 8.82 -2.43 -2.00
C SER A 68 10.01 -2.51 -1.05
N ASN A 69 11.23 -2.57 -1.57
CA ASN A 69 12.46 -2.61 -0.78
C ASN A 69 12.63 -1.37 0.11
N ALA A 70 12.37 -0.17 -0.41
CA ALA A 70 12.50 1.06 0.36
C ALA A 70 11.48 1.12 1.50
N LEU A 71 10.26 0.62 1.26
CA LEU A 71 9.23 0.47 2.28
C LEU A 71 9.67 -0.51 3.38
N MET A 72 10.16 -1.70 2.99
CA MET A 72 10.60 -2.72 3.95
C MET A 72 11.77 -2.24 4.81
N LEU A 73 12.75 -1.56 4.21
CA LEU A 73 13.88 -0.98 4.93
C LEU A 73 13.41 0.08 5.93
N ALA A 74 12.51 0.97 5.52
CA ALA A 74 11.94 1.98 6.41
C ALA A 74 11.17 1.36 7.60
N LEU A 75 10.45 0.25 7.37
CA LEU A 75 9.75 -0.49 8.42
C LEU A 75 10.73 -1.19 9.38
N CYS A 76 11.93 -1.52 8.91
CA CYS A 76 13.02 -2.06 9.73
C CYS A 76 13.84 -0.96 10.44
N GLY A 77 13.52 0.33 10.25
CA GLY A 77 14.20 1.45 10.92
C GLY A 77 15.40 2.02 10.17
N PHE A 78 15.50 1.79 8.85
CA PHE A 78 16.55 2.34 7.97
C PHE A 78 16.06 3.54 7.15
#